data_AF-A0A3A4NQS3-F1
#
_entry.id   AF-A0A3A4NQS3-F1
#
_cell.length_a   1.000
_cell.length_b   1.000
_cell.length_c   1.000
_cell.angle_alpha   90.00
_cell.angle_beta   90.00
_cell.angle_gamma   90.00
#
_symmetry.space_group_name_H-M   'P 1'
#
loop_
_entity.id
_entity.type
_entity.pdbx_description
1 polymer ?
#
loop_
_entity_poly.entity_id
_entity_poly.type
_entity_poly.pdbx_seq_one_letter_code
_entity_poly.pdbx_strand_id
1 'polypeptide(L)'
;MTDIQNVQTIRELKKLVIAHALTAGNTYAFHELFSSLKEFAPVGDDSQVNKILMQHVAYLLPDQATMDCAEFKSALDLIEKQDLEGDAIPGTLLEETAKNAVIRGKFAYAEDAYRLLGIKKEMVALYSQRGEQFLREGKTSHAAMSFLVASSLDQPVGPNFQYLGPQLHSTCLRQPKTCVTILPIEELIDAGIQYLLAHDALSQRLLSLASLEQKRAILGVLAQYRDEDIHLLVENLRKAADLFSAIRDGKPDDYSPIGPLLLNRPTGTDEAWQYLRELSYEHPLAALCVCIRRIKEKTKLVPILREGKSLIEFLLPPEMLSTV
;
A
#
# COMPACT_ATOMS: atom_id res chain seq x y z
N MET A 1 35.24 -4.75 0.19
CA MET A 1 34.53 -4.61 -1.10
C MET A 1 34.67 -5.94 -1.80
N THR A 2 33.64 -6.76 -1.76
CA THR A 2 33.55 -7.93 -2.64
C THR A 2 33.31 -7.35 -4.02
N ASP A 3 34.36 -7.33 -4.82
CA ASP A 3 34.30 -6.76 -6.16
C ASP A 3 33.28 -7.55 -6.97
N ILE A 4 32.13 -6.94 -7.26
CA ILE A 4 31.17 -7.43 -8.27
C ILE A 4 31.90 -7.63 -9.62
N GLN A 5 33.06 -6.98 -9.80
CA GLN A 5 34.01 -7.21 -10.89
C GLN A 5 34.55 -8.64 -10.98
N ASN A 6 34.36 -9.48 -9.96
CA ASN A 6 34.86 -10.86 -9.90
C ASN A 6 33.80 -11.93 -10.22
N VAL A 7 32.62 -11.57 -10.74
CA VAL A 7 31.65 -12.59 -11.21
C VAL A 7 32.18 -13.22 -12.50
N GLN A 8 32.78 -14.42 -12.39
CA GLN A 8 33.51 -15.05 -13.50
C GLN A 8 32.60 -15.95 -14.33
N THR A 9 31.53 -16.47 -13.75
CA THR A 9 30.65 -17.45 -14.40
C THR A 9 29.18 -17.02 -14.42
N ILE A 10 28.44 -17.50 -15.42
CA ILE A 10 26.98 -17.35 -15.49
C ILE A 10 26.32 -17.94 -14.23
N ARG A 11 26.84 -19.04 -13.71
CA ARG A 11 26.32 -19.69 -12.50
C ARG A 11 26.44 -18.79 -11.27
N GLU A 12 27.58 -18.14 -11.06
CA GLU A 12 27.77 -17.17 -9.98
C GLU A 12 26.85 -15.97 -10.13
N LEU A 13 26.74 -15.44 -11.35
CA LEU A 13 25.81 -14.35 -11.67
C LEU A 13 24.37 -14.73 -11.29
N LYS A 14 23.90 -15.91 -11.73
CA LYS A 14 22.57 -16.42 -11.40
C LYS A 14 22.37 -16.47 -9.88
N LYS A 15 23.32 -17.06 -9.14
CA LYS A 15 23.23 -17.19 -7.68
C LYS A 15 23.09 -15.84 -6.99
N LEU A 16 23.91 -14.85 -7.36
CA LEU A 16 23.88 -13.52 -6.74
C LEU A 16 22.58 -12.77 -7.03
N VAL A 17 22.13 -12.77 -8.29
CA VAL A 17 20.88 -12.11 -8.68
C VAL A 17 19.69 -12.79 -8.02
N ILE A 18 19.64 -14.12 -7.99
CA ILE A 18 18.57 -14.88 -7.33
C ILE A 18 18.58 -14.62 -5.81
N ALA A 19 19.74 -14.65 -5.15
CA ALA A 19 19.84 -14.35 -3.72
C ALA A 19 19.35 -12.94 -3.40
N HIS A 20 19.69 -11.97 -4.25
CA HIS A 20 19.21 -10.60 -4.10
C HIS A 20 17.69 -10.52 -4.30
N ALA A 21 17.15 -11.18 -5.33
CA ALA A 21 15.72 -11.26 -5.60
C ALA A 21 14.93 -11.85 -4.43
N LEU A 22 15.40 -12.98 -3.86
CA LEU A 22 14.83 -13.61 -2.68
C LEU A 22 14.82 -12.65 -1.50
N THR A 23 15.97 -12.05 -1.20
CA THR A 23 16.15 -11.14 -0.07
C THR A 23 15.26 -9.91 -0.20
N ALA A 24 15.13 -9.36 -1.41
CA ALA A 24 14.33 -8.18 -1.68
C ALA A 24 12.83 -8.47 -1.87
N GLY A 25 12.43 -9.75 -2.00
CA GLY A 25 11.08 -10.15 -2.36
C GLY A 25 10.68 -9.65 -3.76
N ASN A 26 11.58 -9.74 -4.74
CA ASN A 26 11.39 -9.16 -6.07
C ASN A 26 11.30 -10.24 -7.15
N THR A 27 10.08 -10.60 -7.58
CA THR A 27 9.90 -11.62 -8.63
C THR A 27 10.32 -11.16 -10.02
N TYR A 28 10.32 -9.85 -10.30
CA TYR A 28 10.72 -9.31 -11.59
C TYR A 28 12.17 -9.65 -11.93
N ALA A 29 13.06 -9.61 -10.92
CA ALA A 29 14.46 -9.96 -11.09
C ALA A 29 14.66 -11.39 -11.62
N PHE A 30 13.77 -12.33 -11.27
CA PHE A 30 13.80 -13.65 -11.88
C PHE A 30 13.43 -13.62 -13.36
N HIS A 31 12.28 -13.01 -13.70
CA HIS A 31 11.80 -12.95 -15.08
C HIS A 31 12.84 -12.33 -16.01
N GLU A 32 13.45 -11.23 -15.59
CA GLU A 32 14.49 -10.53 -16.34
C GLU A 32 15.73 -11.42 -16.53
N LEU A 33 16.22 -12.04 -15.45
CA LEU A 33 17.40 -12.89 -15.48
C LEU A 33 17.18 -14.10 -16.41
N PHE A 34 16.12 -14.87 -16.20
CA PHE A 34 15.85 -16.09 -16.96
C PHE A 34 15.53 -15.78 -18.44
N SER A 35 14.85 -14.66 -18.71
CA SER A 35 14.59 -14.21 -20.09
C SER A 35 15.87 -13.78 -20.80
N SER A 36 16.72 -12.98 -20.13
CA SER A 36 18.03 -12.58 -20.66
C SER A 36 18.92 -13.79 -20.92
N LEU A 37 18.99 -14.73 -19.99
CA LEU A 37 19.75 -15.96 -20.17
C LEU A 37 19.28 -16.75 -21.39
N LYS A 38 17.97 -16.89 -21.59
CA LYS A 38 17.42 -17.59 -22.75
C LYS A 38 17.78 -16.90 -24.08
N GLU A 39 17.82 -15.57 -24.08
CA GLU A 39 18.18 -14.78 -25.27
C GLU A 39 19.68 -14.90 -25.61
N PHE A 40 20.56 -14.91 -24.60
CA PHE A 40 22.02 -14.80 -24.80
C PHE A 40 22.78 -16.13 -24.65
N ALA A 41 22.22 -17.15 -24.00
CA ALA A 41 22.86 -18.48 -23.84
C ALA A 41 23.16 -19.23 -25.16
N PRO A 42 22.45 -19.03 -26.29
CA PRO A 42 22.82 -19.67 -27.55
C PRO A 42 24.13 -19.15 -28.17
N VAL A 43 24.72 -18.07 -27.63
CA VAL A 43 25.76 -17.28 -28.31
C VAL A 43 27.13 -17.42 -27.64
N GLY A 44 27.81 -18.54 -27.87
CA GLY A 44 29.28 -18.64 -27.74
C GLY A 44 29.84 -18.79 -26.31
N ASP A 45 31.11 -18.38 -26.15
CA ASP A 45 31.93 -18.51 -24.93
C ASP A 45 31.28 -17.85 -23.71
N ASP A 46 31.22 -18.57 -22.58
CA ASP A 46 30.66 -18.13 -21.30
C ASP A 46 31.17 -16.74 -20.87
N SER A 47 32.43 -16.41 -21.17
CA SER A 47 32.99 -15.09 -20.85
C SER A 47 32.32 -13.96 -21.62
N GLN A 48 31.96 -14.18 -22.88
CA GLN A 48 31.31 -13.19 -23.73
C GLN A 48 29.83 -13.05 -23.38
N VAL A 49 29.16 -14.17 -23.12
CA VAL A 49 27.77 -14.21 -22.64
C VAL A 49 27.66 -13.49 -21.29
N ASN A 50 28.58 -13.77 -20.35
CA ASN A 50 28.61 -13.10 -19.05
C ASN A 50 28.79 -11.58 -19.19
N LYS A 51 29.67 -11.11 -20.08
CA LYS A 51 29.86 -9.67 -20.31
C LYS A 51 28.61 -8.99 -20.86
N ILE A 52 27.91 -9.61 -21.80
CA ILE A 52 26.66 -9.09 -22.37
C ILE A 52 25.56 -9.10 -21.30
N LEU A 53 25.41 -10.20 -20.56
CA LEU A 53 24.45 -10.29 -19.46
C LEU A 53 24.71 -9.23 -18.39
N MET A 54 25.96 -9.03 -17.98
CA MET A 54 26.32 -8.01 -17.00
C MET A 54 25.92 -6.60 -17.46
N GLN A 55 25.93 -6.29 -18.75
CA GLN A 55 25.43 -5.00 -19.25
C GLN A 55 23.91 -4.84 -19.07
N HIS A 56 23.16 -5.94 -19.08
CA HIS A 56 21.70 -5.94 -18.97
C HIS A 56 21.24 -6.08 -17.52
N VAL A 57 21.85 -6.96 -16.72
CA VAL A 57 21.36 -7.32 -15.39
C VAL A 57 22.22 -6.80 -14.23
N ALA A 58 23.27 -5.99 -14.48
CA ALA A 58 24.10 -5.46 -13.39
C ALA A 58 23.30 -4.67 -12.35
N TYR A 59 22.23 -3.99 -12.76
CA TYR A 59 21.36 -3.26 -11.83
C TYR A 59 20.58 -4.18 -10.86
N LEU A 60 20.53 -5.49 -11.14
CA LEU A 60 19.93 -6.51 -10.28
C LEU A 60 20.92 -7.10 -9.28
N LEU A 61 22.21 -6.73 -9.33
CA LEU A 61 23.20 -7.24 -8.39
C LEU A 61 23.09 -6.54 -7.03
N PRO A 62 23.30 -7.28 -5.92
CA PRO A 62 23.26 -6.70 -4.59
C PRO A 62 24.45 -5.77 -4.37
N ASP A 63 24.26 -4.74 -3.55
CA ASP A 63 25.38 -3.98 -3.01
C ASP A 63 26.09 -4.74 -1.87
N GLN A 64 27.22 -4.21 -1.39
CA GLN A 64 27.98 -4.84 -0.32
C GLN A 64 27.17 -4.98 0.98
N ALA A 65 26.39 -3.96 1.33
CA ALA A 65 25.56 -3.98 2.54
C ALA A 65 24.53 -5.11 2.50
N THR A 66 23.92 -5.34 1.34
CA THR A 66 22.99 -6.43 1.09
C THR A 66 23.69 -7.79 1.15
N MET A 67 24.88 -7.93 0.55
CA MET A 67 25.63 -9.20 0.62
C MET A 67 26.03 -9.60 2.05
N ASP A 68 26.26 -8.61 2.91
CA ASP A 68 26.69 -8.83 4.29
C ASP A 68 25.52 -9.20 5.23
N CYS A 69 24.27 -8.97 4.83
CA CYS A 69 23.10 -9.25 5.67
C CYS A 69 22.83 -10.75 5.84
N ALA A 70 22.16 -11.11 6.94
CA ALA A 70 21.90 -12.50 7.29
C ALA A 70 20.89 -13.15 6.33
N GLU A 71 19.92 -12.38 5.87
CA GLU A 71 18.88 -12.79 4.92
C GLU A 71 19.49 -13.20 3.57
N PHE A 72 20.47 -12.43 3.08
CA PHE A 72 21.15 -12.74 1.82
C PHE A 72 21.99 -14.02 1.93
N LYS A 73 22.69 -14.22 3.05
CA LYS A 73 23.43 -15.46 3.32
C LYS A 73 22.51 -16.66 3.39
N SER A 74 21.37 -16.53 4.08
CA SER A 74 20.34 -17.57 4.13
C SER A 74 19.74 -17.86 2.74
N ALA A 75 19.60 -16.85 1.88
CA ALA A 75 19.14 -17.02 0.52
C ALA A 75 20.17 -17.82 -0.31
N LEU A 76 21.47 -17.50 -0.20
CA LEU A 76 22.54 -18.28 -0.83
C LEU A 76 22.51 -19.75 -0.39
N ASP A 77 22.40 -20.02 0.91
CA ASP A 77 22.34 -21.38 1.46
C ASP A 77 21.13 -22.18 0.92
N LEU A 78 20.01 -21.50 0.65
CA LEU A 78 18.83 -22.11 0.04
C LEU A 78 19.08 -22.43 -1.43
N ILE A 79 19.70 -21.50 -2.16
CA ILE A 79 20.01 -21.62 -3.60
C ILE A 79 21.01 -22.75 -3.86
N GLU A 80 22.02 -22.92 -3.02
CA GLU A 80 23.00 -24.02 -3.16
C GLU A 80 22.36 -25.41 -3.10
N LYS A 81 21.16 -25.53 -2.55
CA LYS A 81 20.39 -26.78 -2.45
C LYS A 81 19.45 -26.99 -3.64
N GLN A 82 19.36 -26.02 -4.56
CA GLN A 82 18.47 -26.11 -5.72
C GLN A 82 19.25 -26.38 -7.00
N ASP A 83 18.56 -27.03 -7.94
CA ASP A 83 19.02 -27.08 -9.33
C ASP A 83 18.62 -25.80 -10.07
N LEU A 84 19.60 -25.13 -10.67
CA LEU A 84 19.44 -23.89 -11.44
C LEU A 84 19.80 -24.07 -12.92
N GLU A 85 20.04 -25.31 -13.37
CA GLU A 85 20.37 -25.61 -14.77
C GLU A 85 19.15 -25.53 -15.68
N GLY A 86 17.94 -25.71 -15.13
CA GLY A 86 16.68 -25.57 -15.87
C GLY A 86 16.28 -24.13 -16.19
N ASP A 87 15.30 -24.00 -17.09
CA ASP A 87 14.70 -22.73 -17.51
C ASP A 87 13.59 -22.23 -16.56
N ALA A 88 13.25 -23.02 -15.54
CA ALA A 88 12.19 -22.72 -14.59
C ALA A 88 12.76 -22.39 -13.21
N ILE A 89 12.11 -21.44 -12.53
CA ILE A 89 12.46 -21.07 -11.15
C ILE A 89 11.96 -22.19 -10.21
N PRO A 90 12.82 -22.77 -9.36
CA PRO A 90 12.39 -23.73 -8.35
C PRO A 90 11.29 -23.17 -7.45
N GLY A 91 10.24 -23.96 -7.19
CA GLY A 91 9.09 -23.54 -6.39
C GLY A 91 9.46 -23.08 -4.98
N THR A 92 10.45 -23.72 -4.35
CA THR A 92 10.99 -23.34 -3.03
C THR A 92 11.53 -21.90 -3.01
N LEU A 93 12.17 -21.46 -4.09
CA LEU A 93 12.69 -20.09 -4.24
C LEU A 93 11.56 -19.09 -4.45
N LEU A 94 10.53 -19.46 -5.21
CA LEU A 94 9.32 -18.64 -5.38
C LEU A 94 8.57 -18.47 -4.06
N GLU A 95 8.41 -19.55 -3.28
CA GLU A 95 7.76 -19.50 -1.97
C GLU A 95 8.47 -18.55 -1.02
N GLU A 96 9.80 -18.63 -0.96
CA GLU A 96 10.60 -17.76 -0.09
C GLU A 96 10.57 -16.30 -0.55
N THR A 97 10.62 -16.08 -1.86
CA THR A 97 10.45 -14.74 -2.44
C THR A 97 9.09 -14.14 -2.09
N ALA A 98 8.02 -14.94 -2.18
CA ALA A 98 6.67 -14.50 -1.84
C ALA A 98 6.56 -14.09 -0.36
N LYS A 99 7.13 -14.88 0.55
CA LYS A 99 7.17 -14.54 1.99
C LYS A 99 7.92 -13.23 2.23
N ASN A 100 9.12 -13.09 1.65
CA ASN A 100 9.93 -11.89 1.81
C ASN A 100 9.26 -10.64 1.20
N ALA A 101 8.51 -10.81 0.11
CA ALA A 101 7.71 -9.76 -0.49
C ALA A 101 6.57 -9.32 0.44
N VAL A 102 5.83 -10.26 1.05
CA VAL A 102 4.78 -9.94 2.04
C VAL A 102 5.35 -9.17 3.23
N ILE A 103 6.48 -9.64 3.79
CA ILE A 103 7.15 -8.97 4.93
C ILE A 103 7.52 -7.52 4.60
N ARG A 104 7.88 -7.25 3.35
CA ARG A 104 8.30 -5.91 2.86
C ARG A 104 7.14 -5.07 2.30
N GLY A 105 5.90 -5.53 2.43
CA GLY A 105 4.74 -4.80 1.88
C GLY A 105 4.65 -4.80 0.35
N LYS A 106 5.45 -5.64 -0.31
CA LYS A 106 5.61 -5.74 -1.77
C LYS A 106 4.57 -6.69 -2.38
N PHE A 107 3.29 -6.39 -2.17
CA PHE A 107 2.21 -7.34 -2.43
C PHE A 107 2.03 -7.73 -3.90
N ALA A 108 2.33 -6.85 -4.85
CA ALA A 108 2.31 -7.20 -6.28
C ALA A 108 3.33 -8.30 -6.62
N TYR A 109 4.53 -8.24 -6.03
CA TYR A 109 5.55 -9.29 -6.20
C TYR A 109 5.17 -10.58 -5.47
N ALA A 110 4.55 -10.48 -4.29
CA ALA A 110 4.01 -11.65 -3.59
C ALA A 110 2.90 -12.34 -4.40
N GLU A 111 1.99 -11.57 -4.99
CA GLU A 111 0.93 -12.07 -5.86
C GLU A 111 1.50 -12.81 -7.07
N ASP A 112 2.48 -12.21 -7.75
CA ASP A 112 3.12 -12.83 -8.92
C ASP A 112 3.79 -14.16 -8.55
N ALA A 113 4.51 -14.22 -7.42
CA ALA A 113 5.13 -15.45 -6.95
C ALA A 113 4.08 -16.55 -6.64
N TYR A 114 3.03 -16.22 -5.88
CA TYR A 114 1.98 -17.18 -5.55
C TYR A 114 1.17 -17.61 -6.78
N ARG A 115 1.03 -16.72 -7.78
CA ARG A 115 0.41 -17.03 -9.07
C ARG A 115 1.26 -18.01 -9.87
N LEU A 116 2.58 -17.81 -9.94
CA LEU A 116 3.52 -18.75 -10.60
C LEU A 116 3.53 -20.12 -9.92
N LEU A 117 3.36 -20.16 -8.61
CA LEU A 117 3.20 -21.40 -7.83
C LEU A 117 1.83 -22.06 -7.99
N GLY A 118 0.84 -21.37 -8.56
CA GLY A 118 -0.52 -21.86 -8.67
C GLY A 118 -1.29 -21.92 -7.34
N ILE A 119 -0.82 -21.25 -6.29
CA ILE A 119 -1.40 -21.29 -4.93
C ILE A 119 -2.00 -19.95 -4.46
N LYS A 120 -2.24 -19.02 -5.38
CA LYS A 120 -2.72 -17.67 -5.03
C LYS A 120 -4.02 -17.70 -4.21
N LYS A 121 -5.02 -18.48 -4.65
CA LYS A 121 -6.35 -18.49 -4.02
C LYS A 121 -6.26 -19.07 -2.60
N GLU A 122 -5.43 -20.08 -2.43
CA GLU A 122 -5.10 -20.74 -1.18
C GLU A 122 -4.45 -19.74 -0.22
N MET A 123 -3.52 -18.91 -0.71
CA MET A 123 -2.88 -17.89 0.10
C MET A 123 -3.82 -16.75 0.49
N VAL A 124 -4.69 -16.28 -0.41
CA VAL A 124 -5.75 -15.30 -0.07
C VAL A 124 -6.64 -15.85 1.05
N ALA A 125 -7.10 -17.11 0.92
CA ALA A 125 -7.92 -17.77 1.92
C ALA A 125 -7.17 -17.93 3.27
N LEU A 126 -5.90 -18.33 3.23
CA LEU A 126 -5.06 -18.51 4.41
C LEU A 126 -4.86 -17.20 5.17
N TYR A 127 -4.51 -16.10 4.49
CA TYR A 127 -4.34 -14.80 5.12
C TYR A 127 -5.66 -14.27 5.68
N SER A 128 -6.77 -14.45 4.97
CA SER A 128 -8.10 -14.11 5.50
C SER A 128 -8.44 -14.89 6.78
N GLN A 129 -8.21 -16.21 6.79
CA GLN A 129 -8.43 -17.06 7.97
C GLN A 129 -7.55 -16.67 9.16
N ARG A 130 -6.25 -16.37 8.91
CA ARG A 130 -5.34 -15.85 9.93
C ARG A 130 -5.84 -14.53 10.49
N GLY A 131 -6.35 -13.65 9.64
CA GLY A 131 -6.96 -12.38 10.06
C GLY A 131 -8.11 -12.59 11.05
N GLU A 132 -9.02 -13.53 10.75
CA GLU A 132 -10.10 -13.88 11.69
C GLU A 132 -9.58 -14.43 13.02
N GLN A 133 -8.58 -15.31 12.96
CA GLN A 133 -7.98 -15.89 14.15
C GLN A 133 -7.36 -14.79 15.03
N PHE A 134 -6.64 -13.85 14.43
CA PHE A 134 -6.06 -12.73 15.15
C PHE A 134 -7.12 -11.81 15.77
N LEU A 135 -8.28 -11.61 15.12
CA LEU A 135 -9.40 -10.88 15.74
C LEU A 135 -9.91 -11.59 16.99
N ARG A 136 -10.09 -12.91 16.95
CA ARG A 136 -10.53 -13.71 18.11
C ARG A 136 -9.50 -13.69 19.25
N GLU A 137 -8.22 -13.62 18.92
CA GLU A 137 -7.11 -13.50 19.87
C GLU A 137 -6.88 -12.07 20.38
N GLY A 138 -7.65 -11.07 19.91
CA GLY A 138 -7.48 -9.67 20.29
C GLY A 138 -6.24 -9.00 19.67
N LYS A 139 -5.58 -9.63 18.69
CA LYS A 139 -4.39 -9.12 18.00
C LYS A 139 -4.77 -8.25 16.80
N THR A 140 -5.39 -7.12 17.07
CA THR A 140 -6.04 -6.28 16.07
C THR A 140 -5.13 -5.83 14.92
N SER A 141 -3.89 -5.41 15.20
CA SER A 141 -2.95 -4.99 14.14
C SER A 141 -2.55 -6.15 13.22
N HIS A 142 -2.38 -7.36 13.78
CA HIS A 142 -2.08 -8.55 12.98
C HIS A 142 -3.27 -8.95 12.11
N ALA A 143 -4.50 -8.78 12.61
CA ALA A 143 -5.70 -9.00 11.84
C ALA A 143 -5.79 -8.02 10.66
N ALA A 144 -5.63 -6.72 10.89
CA ALA A 144 -5.66 -5.69 9.86
C ALA A 144 -4.66 -5.99 8.74
N MET A 145 -3.40 -6.29 9.09
CA MET A 145 -2.36 -6.65 8.13
C MET A 145 -2.68 -7.93 7.36
N SER A 146 -3.25 -8.94 8.01
CA SER A 146 -3.62 -10.19 7.33
C SER A 146 -4.72 -9.99 6.29
N PHE A 147 -5.74 -9.17 6.60
CA PHE A 147 -6.78 -8.81 5.63
C PHE A 147 -6.26 -7.93 4.50
N LEU A 148 -5.34 -7.01 4.79
CA LEU A 148 -4.68 -6.18 3.79
C LEU A 148 -3.82 -7.00 2.82
N VAL A 149 -3.07 -7.99 3.32
CA VAL A 149 -2.33 -8.93 2.48
C VAL A 149 -3.30 -9.73 1.63
N ALA A 150 -4.35 -10.30 2.21
CA ALA A 150 -5.35 -11.06 1.47
C ALA A 150 -6.00 -10.22 0.34
N SER A 151 -6.39 -8.96 0.62
CA SER A 151 -6.99 -8.09 -0.39
C SER A 151 -6.00 -7.70 -1.49
N SER A 152 -4.74 -7.44 -1.13
CA SER A 152 -3.70 -7.07 -2.09
C SER A 152 -3.25 -8.26 -2.95
N LEU A 153 -3.32 -9.48 -2.44
CA LEU A 153 -3.08 -10.69 -3.25
C LEU A 153 -4.24 -10.97 -4.21
N ASP A 154 -5.48 -10.66 -3.84
CA ASP A 154 -6.62 -10.82 -4.74
C ASP A 154 -6.69 -9.69 -5.78
N GLN A 155 -6.28 -8.47 -5.41
CA GLN A 155 -6.29 -7.26 -6.23
C GLN A 155 -4.93 -6.52 -6.20
N PRO A 156 -3.92 -6.99 -6.95
CA PRO A 156 -2.51 -6.55 -6.80
C PRO A 156 -2.19 -5.14 -7.29
N VAL A 157 -3.04 -4.55 -8.16
CA VAL A 157 -2.86 -3.15 -8.61
C VAL A 157 -3.09 -2.15 -7.48
N GLY A 158 -3.64 -2.62 -6.36
CA GLY A 158 -4.02 -1.76 -5.25
C GLY A 158 -5.21 -0.85 -5.61
N PRO A 159 -5.80 -0.20 -4.59
CA PRO A 159 -6.87 0.75 -4.82
C PRO A 159 -6.41 1.98 -5.57
N ASN A 160 -7.16 2.37 -6.61
CA ASN A 160 -7.02 3.69 -7.22
C ASN A 160 -7.80 4.72 -6.39
N PHE A 161 -7.21 5.18 -5.28
CA PHE A 161 -7.87 6.12 -4.38
C PHE A 161 -8.19 7.48 -5.02
N GLN A 162 -7.41 7.89 -6.03
CA GLN A 162 -7.71 9.09 -6.82
C GLN A 162 -9.09 8.99 -7.51
N TYR A 163 -9.53 7.78 -7.84
CA TYR A 163 -10.85 7.51 -8.39
C TYR A 163 -11.90 7.18 -7.31
N LEU A 164 -11.55 6.33 -6.34
CA LEU A 164 -12.47 5.90 -5.28
C LEU A 164 -12.88 7.05 -4.36
N GLY A 165 -11.98 7.97 -4.04
CA GLY A 165 -12.26 9.13 -3.19
C GLY A 165 -13.41 9.98 -3.72
N PRO A 166 -13.34 10.50 -4.96
CA PRO A 166 -14.46 11.19 -5.59
C PRO A 166 -15.77 10.40 -5.66
N GLN A 167 -15.72 9.07 -5.81
CA GLN A 167 -16.92 8.23 -5.83
C GLN A 167 -17.68 8.27 -4.50
N LEU A 168 -16.96 8.28 -3.37
CA LEU A 168 -17.57 8.47 -2.04
C LEU A 168 -18.36 9.79 -1.94
N HIS A 169 -17.98 10.79 -2.73
CA HIS A 169 -18.57 12.13 -2.74
C HIS A 169 -19.61 12.36 -3.84
N SER A 170 -19.87 11.36 -4.67
CA SER A 170 -20.75 11.47 -5.85
C SER A 170 -22.17 11.96 -5.52
N THR A 171 -22.66 11.67 -4.32
CA THR A 171 -23.99 12.07 -3.84
C THR A 171 -23.99 13.36 -3.02
N CYS A 172 -22.84 13.85 -2.54
CA CYS A 172 -22.81 14.92 -1.52
C CYS A 172 -23.42 16.24 -1.99
N LEU A 173 -23.35 16.56 -3.29
CA LEU A 173 -24.00 17.76 -3.85
C LEU A 173 -25.50 17.58 -4.09
N ARG A 174 -25.96 16.37 -4.42
CA ARG A 174 -27.36 16.09 -4.79
C ARG A 174 -28.21 15.68 -3.58
N GLN A 175 -27.62 14.91 -2.69
CA GLN A 175 -28.23 14.34 -1.50
C GLN A 175 -27.26 14.45 -0.31
N PRO A 176 -27.07 15.65 0.26
CA PRO A 176 -26.16 15.82 1.40
C PRO A 176 -26.52 14.91 2.60
N LYS A 177 -27.80 14.56 2.72
CA LYS A 177 -28.35 13.66 3.75
C LYS A 177 -28.03 12.16 3.57
N THR A 178 -27.37 11.78 2.48
CA THR A 178 -26.90 10.40 2.25
C THR A 178 -25.39 10.34 1.99
N CYS A 179 -24.70 11.47 2.14
CA CYS A 179 -23.27 11.56 1.94
C CYS A 179 -22.54 10.80 3.06
N VAL A 180 -21.46 10.08 2.72
CA VAL A 180 -20.66 9.29 3.68
C VAL A 180 -20.24 10.13 4.91
N THR A 181 -20.05 11.44 4.69
CA THR A 181 -19.56 12.42 5.66
C THR A 181 -20.50 12.71 6.84
N ILE A 182 -21.77 12.30 6.77
CA ILE A 182 -22.74 12.53 7.84
C ILE A 182 -23.22 11.23 8.52
N LEU A 183 -22.70 10.08 8.08
CA LEU A 183 -22.99 8.80 8.71
C LEU A 183 -22.65 8.82 10.21
N PRO A 184 -23.34 8.01 11.02
CA PRO A 184 -22.89 7.71 12.38
C PRO A 184 -21.44 7.22 12.39
N ILE A 185 -20.72 7.46 13.48
CA ILE A 185 -19.28 7.15 13.57
C ILE A 185 -18.99 5.68 13.29
N GLU A 186 -19.82 4.76 13.80
CA GLU A 186 -19.66 3.32 13.54
C GLU A 186 -19.78 2.99 12.05
N GLU A 187 -20.84 3.47 11.38
CA GLU A 187 -21.03 3.28 9.94
C GLU A 187 -19.90 3.92 9.11
N LEU A 188 -19.36 5.04 9.58
CA LEU A 188 -18.24 5.72 8.93
C LEU A 188 -16.93 4.93 9.08
N ILE A 189 -16.70 4.29 10.24
CA ILE A 189 -15.58 3.38 10.44
C ILE A 189 -15.70 2.18 9.49
N ASP A 190 -16.90 1.60 9.39
CA ASP A 190 -17.18 0.48 8.47
C ASP A 190 -16.91 0.88 7.01
N ALA A 191 -17.41 2.04 6.59
CA ALA A 191 -17.17 2.60 5.26
C ALA A 191 -15.67 2.88 5.02
N GLY A 192 -14.95 3.35 6.04
CA GLY A 192 -13.52 3.60 5.95
C GLY A 192 -12.68 2.34 5.79
N ILE A 193 -13.02 1.27 6.51
CA ILE A 193 -12.37 -0.04 6.35
C ILE A 193 -12.62 -0.59 4.94
N GLN A 194 -13.87 -0.55 4.47
CA GLN A 194 -14.22 -0.98 3.12
C GLN A 194 -13.44 -0.19 2.06
N TYR A 195 -13.35 1.12 2.22
CA TYR A 195 -12.64 2.01 1.33
C TYR A 195 -11.12 1.73 1.29
N LEU A 196 -10.46 1.63 2.45
CA LEU A 196 -9.01 1.45 2.53
C LEU A 196 -8.54 0.03 2.14
N LEU A 197 -9.38 -0.99 2.38
CA LEU A 197 -9.15 -2.34 1.86
C LEU A 197 -9.49 -2.45 0.37
N ALA A 198 -10.46 -1.66 -0.10
CA ALA A 198 -11.04 -1.68 -1.44
C ALA A 198 -11.46 -3.09 -1.90
N HIS A 199 -11.97 -3.88 -0.98
CA HIS A 199 -12.35 -5.27 -1.24
C HIS A 199 -13.59 -5.65 -0.45
N ASP A 200 -14.75 -5.65 -1.10
CA ASP A 200 -16.06 -5.81 -0.46
C ASP A 200 -16.15 -7.09 0.38
N ALA A 201 -15.86 -8.27 -0.22
CA ALA A 201 -16.05 -9.55 0.47
C ALA A 201 -15.16 -9.69 1.72
N LEU A 202 -13.88 -9.33 1.63
CA LEU A 202 -12.94 -9.36 2.77
C LEU A 202 -13.29 -8.31 3.83
N SER A 203 -13.72 -7.13 3.42
CA SER A 203 -14.16 -6.07 4.34
C SER A 203 -15.39 -6.50 5.12
N GLN A 204 -16.43 -7.03 4.44
CA GLN A 204 -17.63 -7.55 5.11
C GLN A 204 -17.30 -8.68 6.09
N ARG A 205 -16.39 -9.57 5.69
CA ARG A 205 -15.92 -10.66 6.55
C ARG A 205 -15.25 -10.12 7.82
N LEU A 206 -14.33 -9.16 7.68
CA LEU A 206 -13.68 -8.49 8.82
C LEU A 206 -14.70 -7.80 9.72
N LEU A 207 -15.57 -6.97 9.14
CA LEU A 207 -16.54 -6.15 9.87
C LEU A 207 -17.57 -6.98 10.64
N SER A 208 -17.94 -8.14 10.13
CA SER A 208 -18.87 -9.07 10.80
C SER A 208 -18.30 -9.72 12.06
N LEU A 209 -16.97 -9.72 12.21
CA LEU A 209 -16.26 -10.36 13.32
C LEU A 209 -15.70 -9.36 14.34
N ALA A 210 -15.38 -8.14 13.91
CA ALA A 210 -14.72 -7.15 14.73
C ALA A 210 -15.72 -6.35 15.59
N SER A 211 -15.40 -6.18 16.87
CA SER A 211 -16.08 -5.21 17.74
C SER A 211 -15.79 -3.77 17.29
N LEU A 212 -16.59 -2.79 17.74
CA LEU A 212 -16.40 -1.37 17.39
C LEU A 212 -14.99 -0.85 17.75
N GLU A 213 -14.46 -1.23 18.91
CA GLU A 213 -13.11 -0.87 19.33
C GLU A 213 -12.05 -1.46 18.39
N GLN A 214 -12.19 -2.75 18.05
CA GLN A 214 -11.31 -3.41 17.09
C GLN A 214 -11.41 -2.76 15.70
N LYS A 215 -12.61 -2.44 15.22
CA LYS A 215 -12.82 -1.74 13.94
C LYS A 215 -12.08 -0.41 13.91
N ARG A 216 -12.17 0.40 14.97
CA ARG A 216 -11.44 1.68 15.07
C ARG A 216 -9.92 1.49 15.01
N ALA A 217 -9.39 0.51 15.74
CA ALA A 217 -7.96 0.19 15.71
C ALA A 217 -7.51 -0.37 14.35
N ILE A 218 -8.33 -1.21 13.69
CA ILE A 218 -8.07 -1.69 12.31
C ILE A 218 -8.01 -0.52 11.34
N LEU A 219 -8.97 0.40 11.41
CA LEU A 219 -8.99 1.60 10.56
C LEU A 219 -7.70 2.40 10.73
N GLY A 220 -7.23 2.57 11.97
CA GLY A 220 -5.95 3.23 12.26
C GLY A 220 -4.74 2.53 11.62
N VAL A 221 -4.63 1.22 11.77
CA VAL A 221 -3.53 0.43 11.15
C VAL A 221 -3.58 0.51 9.63
N LEU A 222 -4.76 0.40 9.03
CA LEU A 222 -4.91 0.52 7.58
C LEU A 222 -4.57 1.94 7.09
N ALA A 223 -4.98 2.97 7.82
CA ALA A 223 -4.66 4.35 7.48
C ALA A 223 -3.15 4.60 7.53
N GLN A 224 -2.48 4.18 8.61
CA GLN A 224 -1.04 4.31 8.75
C GLN A 224 -0.27 3.57 7.65
N TYR A 225 -0.75 2.39 7.24
CA TYR A 225 -0.10 1.65 6.17
C TYR A 225 -0.27 2.33 4.81
N ARG A 226 -1.42 2.98 4.57
CA ARG A 226 -1.73 3.64 3.29
C ARG A 226 -1.19 5.07 3.19
N ASP A 227 -0.76 5.65 4.30
CA ASP A 227 -0.36 7.04 4.41
C ASP A 227 0.86 7.14 5.34
N GLU A 228 2.04 7.27 4.74
CA GLU A 228 3.32 7.39 5.47
C GLU A 228 3.37 8.66 6.32
N ASP A 229 2.60 9.70 5.93
CA ASP A 229 2.57 11.02 6.54
C ASP A 229 1.25 11.28 7.29
N ILE A 230 0.63 10.23 7.83
CA ILE A 230 -0.67 10.32 8.51
C ILE A 230 -0.72 11.40 9.62
N HIS A 231 0.40 11.65 10.29
CA HIS A 231 0.48 12.70 11.32
C HIS A 231 0.40 14.11 10.74
N LEU A 232 1.01 14.35 9.57
CA LEU A 232 0.89 15.61 8.83
C LEU A 232 -0.57 15.82 8.39
N LEU A 233 -1.24 14.76 7.91
CA LEU A 233 -2.66 14.83 7.59
C LEU A 233 -3.50 15.25 8.79
N VAL A 234 -3.28 14.62 9.96
CA VAL A 234 -4.02 14.95 11.20
C VAL A 234 -3.84 16.42 11.56
N GLU A 235 -2.60 16.94 11.50
CA GLU A 235 -2.30 18.34 11.76
C GLU A 235 -3.01 19.28 10.77
N ASN A 236 -2.92 18.98 9.47
CA ASN A 236 -3.56 19.77 8.42
C ASN A 236 -5.08 19.78 8.55
N LEU A 237 -5.70 18.65 8.89
CA LEU A 237 -7.13 18.54 9.15
C LEU A 237 -7.56 19.37 10.37
N ARG A 238 -6.75 19.42 11.44
CA ARG A 238 -7.01 20.28 12.61
C ARG A 238 -6.96 21.76 12.22
N LYS A 239 -5.88 22.19 11.55
CA LYS A 239 -5.74 23.57 11.08
C LYS A 239 -6.89 23.97 10.14
N ALA A 240 -7.26 23.08 9.23
CA ALA A 240 -8.38 23.31 8.32
C ALA A 240 -9.72 23.42 9.08
N ALA A 241 -9.93 22.58 10.10
CA ALA A 241 -11.12 22.62 10.94
C ALA A 241 -11.23 23.94 11.72
N ASP A 242 -10.12 24.42 12.28
CA ASP A 242 -10.06 25.71 12.98
C ASP A 242 -10.34 26.88 12.03
N LEU A 243 -9.71 26.88 10.86
CA LEU A 243 -9.96 27.88 9.82
C LEU A 243 -11.43 27.87 9.38
N PHE A 244 -11.98 26.68 9.09
CA PHE A 244 -13.38 26.54 8.69
C PHE A 244 -14.35 27.05 9.76
N SER A 245 -14.06 26.79 11.05
CA SER A 245 -14.86 27.27 12.18
C SER A 245 -14.80 28.78 12.38
N ALA A 246 -13.67 29.41 12.02
CA ALA A 246 -13.48 30.86 12.13
C ALA A 246 -14.26 31.65 11.07
N ILE A 247 -14.59 31.03 9.92
CA ILE A 247 -15.32 31.67 8.82
C ILE A 247 -16.81 31.81 9.21
N ARG A 248 -17.21 33.00 9.66
CA ARG A 248 -18.62 33.36 9.93
C ARG A 248 -19.23 34.03 8.70
N ASP A 249 -20.35 33.49 8.20
CA ASP A 249 -21.08 34.00 7.02
C ASP A 249 -20.20 34.22 5.77
N GLY A 250 -19.22 33.31 5.59
CA GLY A 250 -18.14 33.45 4.61
C GLY A 250 -18.59 33.60 3.17
N LYS A 251 -17.86 34.42 2.42
CA LYS A 251 -17.88 34.43 0.96
C LYS A 251 -17.12 33.20 0.45
N PRO A 252 -17.41 32.73 -0.78
CA PRO A 252 -16.75 31.55 -1.34
C PRO A 252 -15.22 31.60 -1.30
N ASP A 253 -14.63 32.79 -1.45
CA ASP A 253 -13.18 32.96 -1.50
C ASP A 253 -12.52 32.85 -0.11
N ASP A 254 -13.28 33.01 0.98
CA ASP A 254 -12.79 32.81 2.36
C ASP A 254 -12.41 31.34 2.60
N TYR A 255 -12.98 30.41 1.82
CA TYR A 255 -12.72 28.97 1.91
C TYR A 255 -11.57 28.52 0.99
N SER A 256 -11.08 29.37 0.09
CA SER A 256 -10.01 29.01 -0.85
C SER A 256 -8.72 28.49 -0.19
N PRO A 257 -8.29 28.98 1.00
CA PRO A 257 -7.09 28.46 1.64
C PRO A 257 -7.22 27.02 2.17
N ILE A 258 -8.44 26.48 2.32
CA ILE A 258 -8.66 25.15 2.93
C ILE A 258 -8.06 24.03 2.07
N GLY A 259 -8.27 24.05 0.75
CA GLY A 259 -7.73 23.02 -0.15
C GLY A 259 -6.20 22.93 -0.09
N PRO A 260 -5.47 24.05 -0.30
CA PRO A 260 -4.03 24.10 -0.16
C PRO A 260 -3.53 23.68 1.22
N LEU A 261 -4.25 24.05 2.29
CA LEU A 261 -3.89 23.69 3.66
C LEU A 261 -3.99 22.18 3.90
N LEU A 262 -5.02 21.53 3.36
CA LEU A 262 -5.20 20.07 3.47
C LEU A 262 -4.09 19.29 2.75
N LEU A 263 -3.70 19.74 1.55
CA LEU A 263 -2.64 19.11 0.73
C LEU A 263 -1.22 19.60 1.03
N ASN A 264 -1.07 20.65 1.85
CA ASN A 264 0.18 21.39 2.01
C ASN A 264 0.77 21.97 0.69
N ARG A 265 -0.06 22.13 -0.36
CA ARG A 265 0.29 22.74 -1.65
C ARG A 265 -0.97 23.10 -2.44
N PRO A 266 -0.92 24.12 -3.32
CA PRO A 266 -2.02 24.38 -4.25
C PRO A 266 -2.10 23.30 -5.35
N THR A 267 -3.26 23.21 -6.00
CA THR A 267 -3.41 22.49 -7.27
C THR A 267 -3.44 23.47 -8.44
N GLY A 268 -3.22 22.98 -9.67
CA GLY A 268 -3.17 23.84 -10.85
C GLY A 268 -4.49 24.56 -11.20
N THR A 269 -5.64 24.05 -10.76
CA THR A 269 -6.97 24.58 -11.12
C THR A 269 -7.76 25.19 -9.96
N ASP A 270 -7.27 25.05 -8.72
CA ASP A 270 -7.99 25.40 -7.47
C ASP A 270 -9.41 24.79 -7.36
N GLU A 271 -9.67 23.70 -8.08
CA GLU A 271 -10.98 23.05 -8.09
C GLU A 271 -11.14 22.09 -6.91
N ALA A 272 -12.27 22.17 -6.20
CA ALA A 272 -12.57 21.29 -5.06
C ALA A 272 -12.45 19.79 -5.38
N TRP A 273 -12.85 19.38 -6.59
CA TRP A 273 -12.73 18.00 -7.06
C TRP A 273 -11.28 17.60 -7.35
N GLN A 274 -10.44 18.54 -7.81
CA GLN A 274 -9.01 18.28 -8.00
C GLN A 274 -8.31 18.09 -6.66
N TYR A 275 -8.58 18.97 -5.68
CA TYR A 275 -8.09 18.78 -4.31
C TYR A 275 -8.53 17.43 -3.74
N LEU A 276 -9.81 17.04 -3.88
CA LEU A 276 -10.27 15.74 -3.38
C LEU A 276 -9.54 14.56 -4.04
N ARG A 277 -9.31 14.60 -5.36
CA ARG A 277 -8.56 13.56 -6.08
C ARG A 277 -7.13 13.42 -5.56
N GLU A 278 -6.40 14.53 -5.51
CA GLU A 278 -5.01 14.53 -5.04
C GLU A 278 -4.92 14.16 -3.57
N LEU A 279 -5.85 14.65 -2.74
CA LEU A 279 -5.91 14.33 -1.31
C LEU A 279 -6.22 12.86 -1.08
N SER A 280 -7.10 12.26 -1.89
CA SER A 280 -7.37 10.82 -1.79
C SER A 280 -6.19 9.97 -2.25
N TYR A 281 -5.35 10.48 -3.15
CA TYR A 281 -4.14 9.80 -3.60
C TYR A 281 -3.03 9.84 -2.55
N GLU A 282 -2.74 11.02 -2.01
CA GLU A 282 -1.66 11.23 -1.02
C GLU A 282 -2.07 10.75 0.38
N HIS A 283 -3.32 11.01 0.76
CA HIS A 283 -3.85 10.77 2.10
C HIS A 283 -5.22 10.07 2.04
N PRO A 284 -5.31 8.77 1.71
CA PRO A 284 -6.57 8.11 1.41
C PRO A 284 -7.67 8.31 2.47
N LEU A 285 -7.32 8.25 3.76
CA LEU A 285 -8.27 8.43 4.86
C LEU A 285 -8.93 9.82 4.85
N ALA A 286 -8.26 10.84 4.31
CA ALA A 286 -8.76 12.20 4.25
C ALA A 286 -10.07 12.32 3.46
N ALA A 287 -10.32 11.44 2.48
CA ALA A 287 -11.57 11.39 1.73
C ALA A 287 -12.80 11.18 2.62
N LEU A 288 -12.65 10.57 3.80
CA LEU A 288 -13.72 10.43 4.79
C LEU A 288 -13.88 11.65 5.69
N CYS A 289 -12.84 12.49 5.80
CA CYS A 289 -12.74 13.62 6.74
C CYS A 289 -13.07 14.98 6.11
N VAL A 290 -13.27 15.03 4.80
CA VAL A 290 -13.62 16.23 4.03
C VAL A 290 -14.93 16.03 3.29
N CYS A 291 -15.55 17.11 2.82
CA CYS A 291 -16.76 17.08 2.02
C CYS A 291 -16.72 18.18 0.96
N ILE A 292 -17.30 17.90 -0.22
CA ILE A 292 -17.54 18.95 -1.21
C ILE A 292 -18.90 19.60 -0.91
N ARG A 293 -18.88 20.91 -0.67
CA ARG A 293 -20.09 21.71 -0.41
C ARG A 293 -20.25 22.82 -1.44
N ARG A 294 -21.50 23.16 -1.75
CA ARG A 294 -21.85 24.35 -2.54
C ARG A 294 -21.94 25.54 -1.60
N ILE A 295 -21.07 26.53 -1.80
CA ILE A 295 -21.05 27.79 -1.07
C ILE A 295 -21.38 28.89 -2.09
N LYS A 296 -22.62 29.38 -2.05
CA LYS A 296 -23.20 30.22 -3.10
C LYS A 296 -23.09 29.53 -4.47
N GLU A 297 -22.34 30.11 -5.41
CA GLU A 297 -22.17 29.56 -6.77
C GLU A 297 -20.92 28.73 -6.98
N LYS A 298 -20.06 28.58 -5.96
CA LYS A 298 -18.83 27.79 -6.07
C LYS A 298 -18.91 26.52 -5.24
N THR A 299 -18.26 25.46 -5.71
CA THR A 299 -17.99 24.26 -4.91
C THR A 299 -16.68 24.43 -4.16
N LYS A 300 -16.66 24.03 -2.89
CA LYS A 300 -15.48 24.11 -2.03
C LYS A 300 -15.30 22.79 -1.29
N LEU A 301 -14.05 22.38 -1.13
CA LEU A 301 -13.68 21.28 -0.25
C LEU A 301 -13.58 21.84 1.17
N VAL A 302 -14.27 21.22 2.12
CA VAL A 302 -14.28 21.66 3.51
C VAL A 302 -14.06 20.46 4.44
N PRO A 303 -13.40 20.65 5.59
CA PRO A 303 -13.32 19.60 6.60
C PRO A 303 -14.70 19.33 7.20
N ILE A 304 -14.89 18.12 7.70
CA ILE A 304 -16.09 17.75 8.44
C ILE A 304 -15.83 17.97 9.92
N LEU A 305 -16.76 18.66 10.58
CA LEU A 305 -16.72 18.89 12.01
C LEU A 305 -17.78 18.06 12.73
N ARG A 306 -17.40 17.47 13.86
CA ARG A 306 -18.29 16.84 14.85
C ARG A 306 -17.94 17.42 16.21
N GLU A 307 -18.95 17.95 16.91
CA GLU A 307 -18.77 18.56 18.24
C GLU A 307 -17.66 19.63 18.25
N GLY A 308 -17.54 20.39 17.16
CA GLY A 308 -16.53 21.43 17.00
C GLY A 308 -15.10 20.93 16.71
N LYS A 309 -14.89 19.62 16.60
CA LYS A 309 -13.59 19.01 16.29
C LYS A 309 -13.58 18.41 14.88
N SER A 310 -12.39 18.26 14.32
CA SER A 310 -12.19 17.52 13.07
C SER A 310 -12.68 16.07 13.21
N LEU A 311 -13.30 15.53 12.16
CA LEU A 311 -13.82 14.16 12.16
C LEU A 311 -12.73 13.10 12.40
N ILE A 312 -11.48 13.40 12.05
CA ILE A 312 -10.34 12.50 12.25
C ILE A 312 -10.16 12.09 13.72
N GLU A 313 -10.53 12.96 14.67
CA GLU A 313 -10.45 12.73 16.12
C GLU A 313 -11.37 11.58 16.59
N PHE A 314 -12.41 11.29 15.80
CA PHE A 314 -13.38 10.24 16.10
C PHE A 314 -13.09 8.94 15.36
N LEU A 315 -12.33 9.00 14.26
CA LEU A 315 -11.98 7.86 13.42
C LEU A 315 -10.71 7.14 13.88
N LEU A 316 -9.68 7.89 14.23
CA LEU A 316 -8.39 7.31 14.60
C LEU A 316 -8.29 7.03 16.10
N PRO A 317 -7.55 6.00 16.53
CA PRO A 317 -7.21 5.78 17.94
C PRO A 317 -6.43 6.97 18.55
N PRO A 318 -6.59 7.27 19.85
CA PRO A 318 -5.91 8.37 20.51
C PRO A 318 -4.38 8.40 20.34
N GLU A 319 -3.74 7.24 20.32
CA GLU A 319 -2.29 7.08 20.13
C GLU A 319 -1.79 7.57 18.77
N MET A 320 -2.64 7.60 17.75
CA MET A 320 -2.31 8.15 16.43
C MET A 320 -2.53 9.65 16.33
N LEU A 321 -3.29 10.22 17.27
CA LEU A 321 -3.67 11.64 17.30
C LEU A 321 -2.67 12.51 18.04
N SER A 322 -1.81 11.90 18.87
CA SER A 322 -0.67 12.58 19.48
C SER A 322 0.42 12.80 18.44
N THR A 323 0.78 14.07 18.21
CA THR A 323 1.99 14.44 17.50
C THR A 323 3.20 14.00 18.34
N VAL A 324 4.06 13.18 17.75
CA VAL A 324 5.40 12.89 18.30
C VAL A 324 6.26 14.14 18.25
#